data_AF-A0A1C6VXW7-F1
#
_entry.id   AF-A0A1C6VXW7-F1
#
_cell.length_a   1.000
_cell.length_b   1.000
_cell.length_c   1.000
_cell.angle_alpha   90.00
_cell.angle_beta   90.00
_cell.angle_gamma   90.00
#
_symmetry.space_group_name_H-M   'P 1'
#
loop_
_entity.id
_entity.type
_entity.pdbx_description
1 polymer ?
#
loop_
_entity_poly.entity_id
_entity_poly.type
_entity_poly.pdbx_seq_one_letter_code
_entity_poly.pdbx_strand_id
1 'polypeptide(L)'
;MGPASLSETGGSRSQRGAGRGEPELPGFLDDWAARLRQAADRPVVGIMLRGSHARRAATEHSDVDVDVLVADDERPAAPVSGAAGPARPGTPYAARRAYLAEFDGRLVHVSVAARDVRSWVRRLGQPADWAFGLPVTAPARLLWAAPEWRRRIDLPVLCQPADEPRLEELIATLGKVAGARWAGDPVGVRLAAADLARLCPSVLRLANPSVRVASRRAALAAALDLPVAPPGYRDDMLRCLGLRPGDTAEVGAAAGRLVTGIVPLVRPYAGEIAAVGGADLAEALVDGRLDRYLGQLTRALDHPAPASRDTSAVPVPRAGEWSTVPASDAPVTGAPASSGGAAAPGPARPSRLDPAIAARLRRTPDGLVAAVVRAHDSGEVLMVAWMDDEALHRTLTTGRATYWSRSRQEYWVKGATSGHHQHVRSVALDCDGDALLVSVDQVGAACHTGHRTCFFTELPVSSPEATS
;
A
#
# COMPACT_ATOMS: atom_id res chain seq x y z
N MET A 1 -76.02 -56.52 0.80
CA MET A 1 -76.34 -55.08 0.81
C MET A 1 -75.02 -54.32 0.98
N GLY A 2 -74.53 -53.64 -0.07
CA GLY A 2 -73.64 -52.47 0.11
C GLY A 2 -74.46 -51.29 0.67
N PRO A 3 -73.88 -50.09 0.99
CA PRO A 3 -72.76 -49.37 0.36
C PRO A 3 -71.71 -48.89 1.43
N ALA A 4 -70.71 -48.00 1.26
CA ALA A 4 -70.61 -46.75 0.51
C ALA A 4 -69.15 -46.24 0.31
N SER A 5 -69.05 -45.31 -0.64
CA SER A 5 -67.91 -44.65 -1.30
C SER A 5 -67.26 -43.47 -0.56
N LEU A 6 -66.07 -43.04 -1.05
CA LEU A 6 -65.57 -41.67 -1.36
C LEU A 6 -64.02 -41.66 -1.23
N SER A 7 -63.20 -41.65 -2.29
CA SER A 7 -62.77 -40.57 -3.24
C SER A 7 -61.72 -39.57 -2.70
N GLU A 8 -60.51 -39.68 -3.27
CA GLU A 8 -59.49 -38.66 -3.64
C GLU A 8 -59.06 -37.56 -2.64
N THR A 9 -57.76 -37.34 -2.40
CA THR A 9 -56.89 -36.59 -3.33
C THR A 9 -55.42 -36.72 -2.95
N GLY A 10 -54.56 -36.80 -3.98
CA GLY A 10 -53.11 -36.84 -3.85
C GLY A 10 -52.45 -35.47 -3.65
N GLY A 11 -51.21 -35.51 -3.16
CA GLY A 11 -50.40 -34.31 -2.97
C GLY A 11 -48.97 -34.64 -2.57
N SER A 12 -48.19 -35.22 -3.49
CA SER A 12 -46.74 -35.29 -3.39
C SER A 12 -46.17 -33.86 -3.40
N ARG A 13 -45.68 -33.35 -2.27
CA ARG A 13 -44.85 -32.15 -2.22
C ARG A 13 -43.38 -32.54 -2.30
N SER A 14 -42.93 -32.62 -3.55
CA SER A 14 -41.54 -32.39 -3.94
C SER A 14 -41.05 -31.08 -3.29
N GLN A 15 -40.12 -31.18 -2.33
CA GLN A 15 -39.30 -30.06 -1.90
C GLN A 15 -38.45 -29.60 -3.09
N ARG A 16 -38.97 -28.67 -3.88
CA ARG A 16 -38.14 -27.86 -4.76
C ARG A 16 -37.38 -26.91 -3.85
N GLY A 17 -36.06 -27.08 -3.78
CA GLY A 17 -35.17 -26.09 -3.19
C GLY A 17 -35.47 -24.75 -3.84
N ALA A 18 -35.91 -23.79 -3.02
CA ALA A 18 -35.98 -22.40 -3.41
C ALA A 18 -34.54 -21.95 -3.67
N GLY A 19 -34.16 -21.90 -4.95
CA GLY A 19 -33.04 -21.08 -5.37
C GLY A 19 -33.34 -19.67 -4.89
N ARG A 20 -32.59 -19.20 -3.89
CA ARG A 20 -32.61 -17.81 -3.47
C ARG A 20 -32.07 -17.00 -4.63
N GLY A 21 -32.98 -16.54 -5.49
CA GLY A 21 -32.68 -15.54 -6.52
C GLY A 21 -32.06 -14.32 -5.84
N GLU A 22 -31.08 -13.73 -6.53
CA GLU A 22 -30.47 -12.45 -6.17
C GLU A 22 -31.55 -11.49 -5.65
N PRO A 23 -31.35 -10.78 -4.53
CA PRO A 23 -32.02 -9.51 -4.35
C PRO A 23 -31.46 -8.61 -5.44
N GLU A 24 -32.07 -8.67 -6.62
CA GLU A 24 -31.78 -7.73 -7.68
C GLU A 24 -32.01 -6.34 -7.06
N LEU A 25 -30.95 -5.52 -7.10
CA LEU A 25 -30.97 -4.13 -6.66
C LEU A 25 -31.12 -3.14 -7.84
N PRO A 26 -31.74 -3.43 -9.01
CA PRO A 26 -31.51 -2.60 -10.20
C PRO A 26 -32.10 -1.21 -9.96
N GLY A 27 -33.26 -1.11 -9.31
CA GLY A 27 -33.84 0.17 -8.86
C GLY A 27 -33.00 0.88 -7.80
N PHE A 28 -32.54 0.15 -6.77
CA PHE A 28 -31.71 0.74 -5.71
C PHE A 28 -30.39 1.30 -6.25
N LEU A 29 -29.70 0.58 -7.13
CA LEU A 29 -28.42 1.00 -7.69
C LEU A 29 -28.59 2.19 -8.65
N ASP A 30 -29.65 2.21 -9.45
CA ASP A 30 -29.96 3.32 -10.34
C ASP A 30 -30.33 4.59 -9.52
N ASP A 31 -31.15 4.44 -8.48
CA ASP A 31 -31.51 5.52 -7.55
C ASP A 31 -30.27 6.07 -6.84
N TRP A 32 -29.39 5.18 -6.36
CA TRP A 32 -28.14 5.58 -5.72
C TRP A 32 -27.18 6.23 -6.71
N ALA A 33 -27.07 5.74 -7.93
CA ALA A 33 -26.27 6.40 -8.96
C ALA A 33 -26.78 7.83 -9.24
N ALA A 34 -28.10 8.03 -9.32
CA ALA A 34 -28.70 9.36 -9.45
C ALA A 34 -28.41 10.25 -8.23
N ARG A 35 -28.60 9.73 -7.02
CA ARG A 35 -28.31 10.44 -5.76
C ARG A 35 -26.85 10.86 -5.65
N LEU A 36 -25.92 9.97 -5.97
CA LEU A 36 -24.48 10.26 -5.90
C LEU A 36 -24.05 11.31 -6.92
N ARG A 37 -24.69 11.35 -8.09
CA ARG A 37 -24.47 12.44 -9.07
C ARG A 37 -24.93 13.79 -8.56
N GLN A 38 -26.08 13.84 -7.91
CA GLN A 38 -26.66 15.08 -7.38
C GLN A 38 -25.90 15.59 -6.15
N ALA A 39 -25.38 14.70 -5.31
CA ALA A 39 -24.70 15.02 -4.06
C ALA A 39 -23.19 15.27 -4.21
N ALA A 40 -22.63 15.16 -5.41
CA ALA A 40 -21.21 15.31 -5.65
C ALA A 40 -20.81 16.78 -5.76
N ASP A 41 -19.73 17.15 -5.07
CA ASP A 41 -19.21 18.52 -5.06
C ASP A 41 -18.46 18.88 -6.36
N ARG A 42 -18.19 17.89 -7.22
CA ARG A 42 -17.48 18.03 -8.50
C ARG A 42 -18.25 17.30 -9.60
N PRO A 43 -18.14 17.73 -10.88
CA PRO A 43 -18.82 17.07 -11.98
C PRO A 43 -18.48 15.58 -12.05
N VAL A 44 -19.48 14.73 -11.81
CA VAL A 44 -19.32 13.27 -11.93
C VAL A 44 -19.25 12.92 -13.41
N VAL A 45 -18.24 12.13 -13.78
CA VAL A 45 -18.05 11.62 -15.14
C VAL A 45 -18.35 10.13 -15.23
N GLY A 46 -18.34 9.42 -14.11
CA GLY A 46 -18.61 7.99 -14.05
C GLY A 46 -18.97 7.49 -12.65
N ILE A 47 -19.75 6.42 -12.59
CA ILE A 47 -20.07 5.69 -11.36
C ILE A 47 -19.88 4.20 -11.65
N MET A 48 -18.94 3.59 -10.93
CA MET A 48 -18.52 2.21 -11.12
C MET A 48 -18.85 1.39 -9.87
N LEU A 49 -19.66 0.35 -10.04
CA LEU A 49 -19.92 -0.65 -9.02
C LEU A 49 -18.75 -1.65 -8.95
N ARG A 50 -18.31 -1.94 -7.73
CA ARG A 50 -17.23 -2.87 -7.39
C ARG A 50 -17.76 -4.01 -6.51
N GLY A 51 -16.84 -4.80 -5.96
CA GLY A 51 -17.18 -5.74 -4.90
C GLY A 51 -18.03 -6.92 -5.35
N SER A 52 -18.76 -7.51 -4.41
CA SER A 52 -19.58 -8.71 -4.64
C SER A 52 -20.79 -8.44 -5.55
N HIS A 53 -21.39 -7.24 -5.47
CA HIS A 53 -22.49 -6.84 -6.36
C HIS A 53 -22.04 -6.67 -7.82
N ALA A 54 -20.81 -6.19 -8.07
CA ALA A 54 -20.26 -6.17 -9.42
C ALA A 54 -20.09 -7.59 -10.00
N ARG A 55 -19.69 -8.54 -9.14
CA ARG A 55 -19.47 -9.95 -9.49
C ARG A 55 -20.73 -10.81 -9.50
N ARG A 56 -21.90 -10.27 -9.14
CA ARG A 56 -23.15 -11.05 -8.95
C ARG A 56 -22.99 -12.20 -7.95
N ALA A 57 -22.24 -11.94 -6.89
CA ALA A 57 -21.97 -12.87 -5.80
C ALA A 57 -22.23 -12.23 -4.43
N ALA A 58 -23.11 -11.24 -4.40
CA ALA A 58 -23.48 -10.54 -3.18
C ALA A 58 -24.36 -11.43 -2.29
N THR A 59 -24.15 -11.29 -1.00
CA THR A 59 -24.97 -11.89 0.05
C THR A 59 -25.75 -10.80 0.76
N GLU A 60 -26.62 -11.20 1.67
CA GLU A 60 -27.41 -10.29 2.49
C GLU A 60 -26.60 -9.41 3.46
N HIS A 61 -25.30 -9.68 3.59
CA HIS A 61 -24.33 -8.92 4.39
C HIS A 61 -23.30 -8.22 3.53
N SER A 62 -23.49 -8.19 2.20
CA SER A 62 -22.56 -7.50 1.30
C SER A 62 -22.79 -6.01 1.31
N ASP A 63 -21.68 -5.27 1.34
CA ASP A 63 -21.66 -3.83 1.11
C ASP A 63 -21.80 -3.52 -0.37
N VAL A 64 -22.43 -2.39 -0.68
CA VAL A 64 -22.45 -1.82 -2.03
C VAL A 64 -21.24 -0.89 -2.18
N ASP A 65 -20.19 -1.39 -2.83
CA ASP A 65 -18.96 -0.64 -3.10
C ASP A 65 -19.04 0.13 -4.42
N VAL A 66 -18.90 1.46 -4.37
CA VAL A 66 -19.00 2.33 -5.55
C VAL A 66 -17.78 3.25 -5.65
N ASP A 67 -17.13 3.24 -6.81
CA ASP A 67 -16.18 4.29 -7.20
C ASP A 67 -16.96 5.41 -7.94
N VAL A 68 -16.90 6.63 -7.42
CA VAL A 68 -17.46 7.83 -8.08
C VAL A 68 -16.31 8.57 -8.76
N LEU A 69 -16.31 8.57 -10.07
CA LEU A 69 -15.29 9.22 -10.89
C LEU A 69 -15.75 10.66 -11.16
N VAL A 70 -14.93 11.63 -10.76
CA VAL A 70 -15.16 13.05 -11.06
C VAL A 70 -14.17 13.56 -12.08
N ALA A 71 -14.57 14.58 -12.85
CA ALA A 71 -13.69 15.21 -13.83
C ALA A 71 -12.40 15.72 -13.16
N ASP A 72 -11.29 15.69 -13.90
CA ASP A 72 -10.08 16.40 -13.49
C ASP A 72 -10.39 17.92 -13.45
N ASP A 73 -9.83 18.66 -12.49
CA ASP A 73 -10.02 20.12 -12.47
C ASP A 73 -9.18 20.74 -13.59
N GLU A 74 -9.82 21.05 -14.72
CA GLU A 74 -9.26 21.88 -15.79
C GLU A 74 -9.70 23.36 -15.69
N ARG A 75 -10.58 23.73 -14.75
CA ARG A 75 -11.04 25.13 -14.60
C ARG A 75 -10.06 25.98 -13.78
N PRO A 76 -9.73 27.22 -14.22
CA PRO A 76 -9.18 28.23 -13.32
C PRO A 76 -10.19 28.49 -12.21
N ALA A 77 -9.73 28.52 -10.95
CA ALA A 77 -10.59 28.77 -9.81
C ALA A 77 -11.31 30.13 -9.96
N ALA A 78 -12.63 30.13 -10.00
CA ALA A 78 -13.42 31.34 -9.83
C ALA A 78 -13.26 31.84 -8.37
N PRO A 79 -13.22 33.17 -8.13
CA PRO A 79 -13.10 33.68 -6.78
C PRO A 79 -14.41 33.49 -6.04
N VAL A 80 -14.38 32.68 -4.98
CA VAL A 80 -15.49 32.57 -4.01
C VAL A 80 -15.05 33.24 -2.71
N SER A 81 -15.86 34.18 -2.23
CA SER A 81 -15.67 34.86 -0.95
C SER A 81 -16.13 33.96 0.19
N GLY A 82 -15.23 33.69 1.14
CA GLY A 82 -15.55 33.19 2.48
C GLY A 82 -15.35 31.69 2.69
N ALA A 83 -14.35 31.37 3.54
CA ALA A 83 -14.03 30.09 4.18
C ALA A 83 -13.65 28.89 3.27
N ALA A 84 -12.45 28.33 3.55
CA ALA A 84 -11.69 27.32 2.81
C ALA A 84 -11.20 27.78 1.42
N GLY A 85 -9.87 27.98 1.31
CA GLY A 85 -9.24 28.46 0.08
C GLY A 85 -9.48 27.54 -1.12
N PRO A 86 -9.48 28.06 -2.36
CA PRO A 86 -9.85 27.30 -3.54
C PRO A 86 -8.88 26.13 -3.79
N ALA A 87 -9.42 24.98 -4.16
CA ALA A 87 -8.63 23.84 -4.62
C ALA A 87 -7.74 24.28 -5.80
N ARG A 88 -6.43 24.03 -5.70
CA ARG A 88 -5.51 24.30 -6.81
C ARG A 88 -5.82 23.35 -7.98
N PRO A 89 -5.92 23.85 -9.23
CA PRO A 89 -6.08 23.01 -10.42
C PRO A 89 -5.03 21.89 -10.43
N GLY A 90 -5.46 20.64 -10.64
CA GLY A 90 -4.58 19.47 -10.69
C GLY A 90 -4.23 18.80 -9.35
N THR A 91 -4.82 19.22 -8.22
CA THR A 91 -4.68 18.48 -6.95
C THR A 91 -5.49 17.17 -7.01
N PRO A 92 -4.90 15.99 -6.68
CA PRO A 92 -5.63 14.74 -6.59
C PRO A 92 -6.84 14.87 -5.66
N TYR A 93 -8.03 14.57 -6.16
CA TYR A 93 -9.24 14.54 -5.37
C TYR A 93 -9.49 13.10 -4.92
N ALA A 94 -9.62 12.91 -3.61
CA ALA A 94 -10.09 11.67 -3.03
C ALA A 94 -10.98 11.96 -1.82
N ALA A 95 -12.20 11.46 -1.85
CA ALA A 95 -13.10 11.48 -0.71
C ALA A 95 -13.66 10.07 -0.48
N ARG A 96 -13.80 9.70 0.79
CA ARG A 96 -14.50 8.47 1.18
C ARG A 96 -15.75 8.87 1.95
N ARG A 97 -16.89 8.32 1.57
CA ARG A 97 -18.16 8.49 2.26
C ARG A 97 -18.76 7.11 2.49
N ALA A 98 -19.48 6.96 3.59
CA ALA A 98 -20.19 5.74 3.95
C ALA A 98 -21.63 6.11 4.28
N TYR A 99 -22.56 5.26 3.89
CA TYR A 99 -23.98 5.43 4.15
C TYR A 99 -24.58 4.12 4.63
N LEU A 100 -25.57 4.23 5.52
CA LEU A 100 -26.50 3.15 5.81
C LEU A 100 -27.81 3.49 5.12
N ALA A 101 -28.21 2.67 4.16
CA ALA A 101 -29.38 2.87 3.32
C ALA A 101 -30.45 1.84 3.68
N GLU A 102 -31.70 2.26 3.80
CA GLU A 102 -32.81 1.31 3.89
C GLU A 102 -33.16 0.78 2.49
N PHE A 103 -33.26 -0.53 2.36
CA PHE A 103 -33.74 -1.22 1.17
C PHE A 103 -34.48 -2.48 1.59
N ASP A 104 -35.74 -2.62 1.15
CA ASP A 104 -36.59 -3.78 1.45
C ASP A 104 -36.65 -4.14 2.94
N GLY A 105 -36.81 -3.11 3.79
CA GLY A 105 -36.88 -3.28 5.25
C GLY A 105 -35.56 -3.63 5.94
N ARG A 106 -34.42 -3.55 5.24
CA ARG A 106 -33.08 -3.84 5.75
C ARG A 106 -32.14 -2.66 5.59
N LEU A 107 -31.13 -2.58 6.45
CA LEU A 107 -30.00 -1.65 6.28
C LEU A 107 -28.94 -2.27 5.37
N VAL A 108 -28.52 -1.50 4.37
CA VAL A 108 -27.45 -1.81 3.43
C VAL A 108 -26.35 -0.78 3.59
N HIS A 109 -25.12 -1.22 3.79
CA HIS A 109 -23.96 -0.32 3.82
C HIS A 109 -23.54 0.02 2.38
N VAL A 110 -23.47 1.32 2.08
CA VAL A 110 -23.00 1.84 0.78
C VAL A 110 -21.69 2.58 1.01
N SER A 111 -20.61 2.00 0.49
CA SER A 111 -19.25 2.54 0.58
C SER A 111 -18.91 3.27 -0.71
N VAL A 112 -18.63 4.57 -0.62
CA VAL A 112 -18.40 5.44 -1.76
C VAL A 112 -16.98 5.97 -1.73
N ALA A 113 -16.22 5.67 -2.77
CA ALA A 113 -14.89 6.20 -2.97
C ALA A 113 -14.89 7.16 -4.18
N ALA A 114 -14.98 8.46 -3.91
CA ALA A 114 -14.95 9.47 -4.95
C ALA A 114 -13.51 9.87 -5.29
N ARG A 115 -13.14 9.88 -6.57
CA ARG A 115 -11.79 10.24 -7.04
C ARG A 115 -11.81 10.93 -8.40
N ASP A 116 -10.82 11.78 -8.65
CA ASP A 116 -10.55 12.21 -10.03
C ASP A 116 -10.09 11.02 -10.89
N VAL A 117 -10.35 11.08 -12.20
CA VAL A 117 -10.08 9.98 -13.13
C VAL A 117 -8.60 9.63 -13.16
N ARG A 118 -7.69 10.61 -13.13
CA ARG A 118 -6.24 10.36 -13.14
C ARG A 118 -5.79 9.58 -11.92
N SER A 119 -6.25 9.96 -10.74
CA SER A 119 -5.94 9.27 -9.48
C SER A 119 -6.53 7.85 -9.45
N TRP A 120 -7.72 7.65 -10.02
CA TRP A 120 -8.31 6.33 -10.17
C TRP A 120 -7.49 5.43 -11.09
N VAL A 121 -7.09 5.91 -12.27
CA VAL A 121 -6.22 5.18 -13.21
C VAL A 121 -4.86 4.87 -12.57
N ARG A 122 -4.25 5.83 -11.87
CA ARG A 122 -2.97 5.61 -11.16
C ARG A 122 -3.07 4.49 -10.13
N ARG A 123 -4.17 4.43 -9.38
CA ARG A 123 -4.42 3.37 -8.40
C ARG A 123 -4.59 2.00 -9.06
N LEU A 124 -5.25 1.93 -10.21
CA LEU A 124 -5.34 0.68 -10.98
C LEU A 124 -3.96 0.19 -11.45
N GLY A 125 -3.00 1.11 -11.64
CA GLY A 125 -1.61 0.78 -11.91
C GLY A 125 -0.79 0.26 -10.72
N GLN A 126 -1.37 0.17 -9.52
CA GLN A 126 -0.68 -0.30 -8.31
C GLN A 126 -1.16 -1.70 -7.90
N PRO A 127 -0.29 -2.55 -7.32
CA PRO A 127 -0.70 -3.85 -6.79
C PRO A 127 -1.79 -3.75 -5.73
N ALA A 128 -2.59 -4.80 -5.60
CA ALA A 128 -3.62 -4.89 -4.58
C ALA A 128 -3.05 -5.51 -3.28
N ASP A 129 -3.13 -4.76 -2.18
CA ASP A 129 -2.70 -5.18 -0.84
C ASP A 129 -3.38 -6.48 -0.34
N TRP A 130 -4.63 -6.71 -0.73
CA TRP A 130 -5.41 -7.88 -0.34
C TRP A 130 -5.12 -9.15 -1.17
N ALA A 131 -4.30 -9.05 -2.22
CA ALA A 131 -4.14 -10.09 -3.22
C ALA A 131 -2.92 -11.00 -3.02
N PHE A 132 -2.23 -10.92 -1.88
CA PHE A 132 -1.01 -11.71 -1.61
C PHE A 132 0.09 -11.52 -2.69
N GLY A 133 0.13 -10.35 -3.31
CA GLY A 133 1.03 -10.04 -4.43
C GLY A 133 0.63 -10.64 -5.79
N LEU A 134 -0.50 -11.34 -5.88
CA LEU A 134 -1.03 -11.86 -7.14
C LEU A 134 -1.73 -10.74 -7.94
N PRO A 135 -1.63 -10.76 -9.29
CA PRO A 135 -2.30 -9.79 -10.14
C PRO A 135 -3.83 -9.95 -10.09
N VAL A 136 -4.53 -8.81 -10.11
CA VAL A 136 -5.99 -8.75 -9.98
C VAL A 136 -6.65 -8.59 -11.34
N THR A 137 -7.77 -9.27 -11.52
CA THR A 137 -8.68 -9.14 -12.65
C THR A 137 -10.10 -9.22 -12.09
N ALA A 138 -10.62 -8.09 -11.65
CA ALA A 138 -11.87 -8.02 -10.89
C ALA A 138 -13.01 -7.44 -11.75
N PRO A 139 -14.16 -8.12 -11.88
CA PRO A 139 -15.32 -7.56 -12.56
C PRO A 139 -15.74 -6.22 -11.96
N ALA A 140 -16.13 -5.31 -12.83
CA ALA A 140 -16.72 -4.03 -12.46
C ALA A 140 -17.93 -3.77 -13.37
N ARG A 141 -18.89 -2.98 -12.86
CA ARG A 141 -20.09 -2.63 -13.62
C ARG A 141 -20.23 -1.12 -13.66
N LEU A 142 -20.27 -0.56 -14.86
CA LEU A 142 -20.59 0.85 -15.05
C LEU A 142 -22.09 1.06 -14.78
N LEU A 143 -22.41 1.76 -13.70
CA LEU A 143 -23.80 2.15 -13.40
C LEU A 143 -24.20 3.38 -14.20
N TRP A 144 -23.27 4.33 -14.34
CA TRP A 144 -23.51 5.55 -15.10
C TRP A 144 -22.21 6.15 -15.62
N ALA A 145 -22.26 6.79 -16.79
CA ALA A 145 -21.19 7.63 -17.31
C ALA A 145 -21.75 8.83 -18.09
N ALA A 146 -21.02 9.94 -18.06
CA ALA A 146 -21.22 11.02 -19.02
C ALA A 146 -20.95 10.48 -20.46
N PRO A 147 -21.74 10.86 -21.48
CA PRO A 147 -21.63 10.31 -22.83
C PRO A 147 -20.22 10.35 -23.42
N GLU A 148 -19.49 11.45 -23.21
CA GLU A 148 -18.12 11.69 -23.66
C GLU A 148 -17.07 10.83 -22.94
N TRP A 149 -17.39 10.37 -21.72
CA TRP A 149 -16.51 9.52 -20.92
C TRP A 149 -16.80 8.04 -21.09
N ARG A 150 -18.03 7.65 -21.46
CA ARG A 150 -18.46 6.24 -21.47
C ARG A 150 -17.47 5.31 -22.14
N ARG A 151 -17.00 5.63 -23.36
CA ARG A 151 -16.02 4.78 -24.08
C ARG A 151 -14.67 4.64 -23.37
N ARG A 152 -14.30 5.56 -22.48
CA ARG A 152 -13.01 5.58 -21.76
C ARG A 152 -13.07 4.85 -20.42
N ILE A 153 -14.26 4.72 -19.81
CA ILE A 153 -14.42 4.20 -18.44
C ILE A 153 -15.37 3.00 -18.34
N ASP A 154 -16.03 2.60 -19.43
CA ASP A 154 -16.81 1.37 -19.51
C ASP A 154 -15.86 0.16 -19.55
N LEU A 155 -15.28 -0.12 -18.38
CA LEU A 155 -14.33 -1.20 -18.15
C LEU A 155 -15.08 -2.34 -17.45
N PRO A 156 -15.40 -3.44 -18.16
CA PRO A 156 -16.11 -4.58 -17.55
C PRO A 156 -15.26 -5.30 -16.50
N VAL A 157 -13.95 -5.07 -16.53
CA VAL A 157 -12.98 -5.64 -15.61
C VAL A 157 -11.94 -4.58 -15.26
N LEU A 158 -11.56 -4.54 -13.98
CA LEU A 158 -10.49 -3.71 -13.48
C LEU A 158 -9.29 -4.59 -13.14
N CYS A 159 -8.17 -4.26 -13.78
CA CYS A 159 -6.92 -4.98 -13.62
C CYS A 159 -6.00 -4.19 -12.69
N GLN A 160 -5.29 -4.91 -11.83
CA GLN A 160 -4.15 -4.38 -11.08
C GLN A 160 -2.96 -5.32 -11.26
N PRO A 161 -1.73 -4.77 -11.37
CA PRO A 161 -0.54 -5.60 -11.56
C PRO A 161 -0.26 -6.47 -10.34
N ALA A 162 0.61 -7.45 -10.54
CA ALA A 162 1.19 -8.22 -9.45
C ALA A 162 2.15 -7.32 -8.64
N ASP A 163 2.33 -7.64 -7.36
CA ASP A 163 3.36 -7.00 -6.55
C ASP A 163 4.75 -7.52 -6.93
N GLU A 164 5.81 -6.82 -6.57
CA GLU A 164 7.19 -7.24 -6.79
C GLU A 164 7.49 -8.58 -6.08
N PRO A 165 8.37 -9.44 -6.63
CA PRO A 165 8.71 -10.71 -6.00
C PRO A 165 9.60 -10.49 -4.77
N ARG A 166 8.99 -10.51 -3.58
CA ARG A 166 9.64 -10.15 -2.32
C ARG A 166 10.48 -11.28 -1.70
N LEU A 167 11.46 -11.79 -2.46
CA LEU A 167 12.30 -12.90 -2.01
C LEU A 167 13.16 -12.53 -0.80
N GLU A 168 13.74 -11.33 -0.78
CA GLU A 168 14.52 -10.82 0.36
C GLU A 168 13.68 -10.80 1.65
N GLU A 169 12.49 -10.18 1.59
CA GLU A 169 11.57 -10.08 2.74
C GLU A 169 11.13 -11.47 3.22
N LEU A 170 10.91 -12.41 2.31
CA LEU A 170 10.58 -13.80 2.63
C LEU A 170 11.70 -14.47 3.44
N ILE A 171 12.96 -14.31 3.02
CA ILE A 171 14.14 -14.87 3.69
C ILE A 171 14.38 -14.19 5.04
N ALA A 172 14.30 -12.86 5.09
CA ALA A 172 14.44 -12.09 6.32
C ALA A 172 13.38 -12.49 7.35
N THR A 173 12.15 -12.73 6.91
CA THR A 173 11.06 -13.17 7.78
C THR A 173 11.27 -14.60 8.29
N LEU A 174 11.88 -15.50 7.52
CA LEU A 174 12.31 -16.82 8.05
C LEU A 174 13.35 -16.66 9.16
N GLY A 175 14.27 -15.72 9.01
CA GLY A 175 15.21 -15.34 10.06
C GLY A 175 14.52 -14.91 11.36
N LYS A 176 13.43 -14.13 11.26
CA LYS A 176 12.60 -13.73 12.41
C LYS A 176 11.92 -14.93 13.07
N VAL A 177 11.40 -15.88 12.28
CA VAL A 177 10.83 -17.14 12.81
C VAL A 177 11.89 -17.93 13.58
N ALA A 178 13.08 -18.08 13.01
CA ALA A 178 14.20 -18.78 13.65
C ALA A 178 14.67 -18.09 14.94
N GLY A 179 14.79 -16.76 14.92
CA GLY A 179 15.16 -15.96 16.08
C GLY A 179 14.14 -16.06 17.21
N ALA A 180 12.85 -15.91 16.91
CA ALA A 180 11.78 -16.05 17.90
C ALA A 180 11.74 -17.46 18.49
N ARG A 181 11.97 -18.48 17.66
CA ARG A 181 12.04 -19.88 18.11
C ARG A 181 13.22 -20.13 19.04
N TRP A 182 14.39 -19.61 18.69
CA TRP A 182 15.58 -19.66 19.54
C TRP A 182 15.38 -18.96 20.89
N ALA A 183 14.63 -17.85 20.90
CA ALA A 183 14.30 -17.11 22.11
C ALA A 183 13.19 -17.76 22.97
N GLY A 184 12.55 -18.84 22.49
CA GLY A 184 11.38 -19.41 23.15
C GLY A 184 10.17 -18.47 23.15
N ASP A 185 10.05 -17.59 22.16
CA ASP A 185 8.94 -16.65 22.00
C ASP A 185 7.83 -17.25 21.10
N PRO A 186 6.76 -17.82 21.68
CA PRO A 186 5.70 -18.45 20.90
C PRO A 186 4.86 -17.46 20.09
N VAL A 187 4.76 -16.20 20.53
CA VAL A 187 3.97 -15.18 19.84
C VAL A 187 4.74 -14.68 18.61
N GLY A 188 6.03 -14.39 18.78
CA GLY A 188 6.91 -13.99 17.68
C GLY A 188 7.00 -15.04 16.58
N VAL A 189 7.08 -16.33 16.93
CA VAL A 189 7.07 -17.43 15.95
C VAL A 189 5.80 -17.39 15.10
N ARG A 190 4.62 -17.26 15.72
CA ARG A 190 3.34 -17.27 15.00
C ARG A 190 3.14 -16.02 14.16
N LEU A 191 3.51 -14.85 14.67
CA LEU A 191 3.40 -13.59 13.94
C LEU A 191 4.29 -13.60 12.69
N ALA A 192 5.57 -13.91 12.86
CA ALA A 192 6.52 -13.96 11.75
C ALA A 192 6.16 -15.05 10.73
N ALA A 193 5.68 -16.23 11.18
CA ALA A 193 5.24 -17.28 10.26
C ALA A 193 4.02 -16.86 9.44
N ALA A 194 3.06 -16.13 10.02
CA ALA A 194 1.90 -15.64 9.29
C ALA A 194 2.29 -14.61 8.22
N ASP A 195 3.26 -13.74 8.51
CA ASP A 195 3.78 -12.76 7.55
C ASP A 195 4.56 -13.46 6.43
N LEU A 196 5.40 -14.44 6.77
CA LEU A 196 6.10 -15.28 5.80
C LEU A 196 5.13 -15.96 4.83
N ALA A 197 4.05 -16.56 5.34
CA ALA A 197 3.05 -17.20 4.50
C ALA A 197 2.34 -16.21 3.57
N ARG A 198 2.14 -14.95 3.98
CA ARG A 198 1.55 -13.91 3.12
C ARG A 198 2.49 -13.48 1.98
N LEU A 199 3.79 -13.61 2.17
CA LEU A 199 4.81 -13.29 1.16
C LEU A 199 4.99 -14.40 0.11
N CYS A 200 4.77 -15.66 0.47
CA CYS A 200 4.96 -16.82 -0.42
C CYS A 200 4.37 -16.64 -1.83
N PRO A 201 3.10 -16.20 -2.01
CA PRO A 201 2.51 -16.10 -3.35
C PRO A 201 3.13 -14.99 -4.20
N SER A 202 3.63 -13.90 -3.58
CA SER A 202 4.32 -12.81 -4.31
C SER A 202 5.60 -13.28 -4.99
N VAL A 203 6.27 -14.29 -4.42
CA VAL A 203 7.50 -14.88 -4.95
C VAL A 203 7.16 -16.01 -5.93
N LEU A 204 6.29 -16.95 -5.53
CA LEU A 204 5.90 -18.09 -6.38
C LEU A 204 5.13 -17.69 -7.64
N ARG A 205 4.58 -16.48 -7.72
CA ARG A 205 3.94 -15.99 -8.95
C ARG A 205 4.88 -16.02 -10.17
N LEU A 206 6.19 -15.94 -9.97
CA LEU A 206 7.17 -16.02 -11.05
C LEU A 206 7.04 -17.37 -11.80
N ALA A 207 6.84 -18.45 -11.05
CA ALA A 207 6.56 -19.79 -11.57
C ALA A 207 5.07 -20.02 -11.93
N ASN A 208 4.18 -19.05 -11.63
CA ASN A 208 2.74 -19.15 -11.84
C ASN A 208 2.16 -17.91 -12.57
N PRO A 209 2.69 -17.54 -13.75
CA PRO A 209 2.41 -16.24 -14.39
C PRO A 209 0.96 -16.06 -14.87
N SER A 210 0.19 -17.14 -14.99
CA SER A 210 -1.21 -17.12 -15.45
C SER A 210 -2.24 -16.92 -14.34
N VAL A 211 -1.85 -17.06 -13.07
CA VAL A 211 -2.78 -16.95 -11.93
C VAL A 211 -3.26 -15.50 -11.78
N ARG A 212 -4.57 -15.29 -11.77
CA ARG A 212 -5.24 -13.99 -11.59
C ARG A 212 -6.35 -14.14 -10.57
N VAL A 213 -6.62 -13.08 -9.80
CA VAL A 213 -7.60 -13.13 -8.70
C VAL A 213 -8.63 -12.01 -8.81
N ALA A 214 -9.88 -12.28 -8.42
CA ALA A 214 -10.99 -11.32 -8.58
C ALA A 214 -11.60 -10.83 -7.24
N SER A 215 -11.21 -11.44 -6.12
CA SER A 215 -11.70 -11.11 -4.78
C SER A 215 -10.71 -11.57 -3.71
N ARG A 216 -10.81 -11.03 -2.49
CA ARG A 216 -9.98 -11.45 -1.35
C ARG A 216 -10.10 -12.96 -1.06
N ARG A 217 -11.30 -13.53 -1.15
CA ARG A 217 -11.51 -14.97 -0.93
C ARG A 217 -10.87 -15.82 -2.04
N ALA A 218 -10.98 -15.39 -3.29
CA ALA A 218 -10.33 -16.03 -4.43
C ALA A 218 -8.81 -15.91 -4.35
N ALA A 219 -8.29 -14.77 -3.85
CA ALA A 219 -6.87 -14.57 -3.63
C ALA A 219 -6.30 -15.54 -2.60
N LEU A 220 -6.98 -15.73 -1.45
CA LEU A 220 -6.57 -16.75 -0.49
C LEU A 220 -6.63 -18.17 -1.07
N ALA A 221 -7.68 -18.50 -1.86
CA ALA A 221 -7.75 -19.81 -2.51
C ALA A 221 -6.56 -20.03 -3.46
N ALA A 222 -6.31 -19.07 -4.36
CA ALA A 222 -5.22 -19.13 -5.31
C ALA A 222 -3.85 -19.19 -4.61
N ALA A 223 -3.66 -18.41 -3.54
CA ALA A 223 -2.45 -18.40 -2.73
C ALA A 223 -2.15 -19.76 -2.07
N LEU A 224 -3.17 -20.55 -1.74
CA LEU A 224 -3.04 -21.88 -1.15
C LEU A 224 -2.85 -23.00 -2.19
N ASP A 225 -3.33 -22.79 -3.42
CA ASP A 225 -3.44 -23.79 -4.48
C ASP A 225 -2.72 -23.36 -5.76
N LEU A 226 -1.53 -22.77 -5.65
CA LEU A 226 -0.71 -22.40 -6.81
C LEU A 226 -0.31 -23.67 -7.60
N PRO A 227 -0.48 -23.69 -8.94
CA PRO A 227 -0.15 -24.85 -9.77
C PRO A 227 1.28 -25.38 -9.62
N VAL A 228 2.25 -24.46 -9.52
CA VAL A 228 3.65 -24.75 -9.24
C VAL A 228 3.95 -24.30 -7.83
N ALA A 229 4.05 -25.27 -6.92
CA ALA A 229 4.30 -25.07 -5.50
C ALA A 229 5.09 -26.25 -4.91
N PRO A 230 5.80 -26.06 -3.79
CA PRO A 230 6.54 -27.15 -3.17
C PRO A 230 5.60 -28.24 -2.59
N PRO A 231 6.10 -29.47 -2.38
CA PRO A 231 5.32 -30.52 -1.73
C PRO A 231 4.81 -30.08 -0.35
N GLY A 232 3.53 -30.35 -0.03
CA GLY A 232 2.93 -29.97 1.24
C GLY A 232 2.62 -28.48 1.41
N TYR A 233 2.84 -27.65 0.39
CA TYR A 233 2.70 -26.19 0.43
C TYR A 233 1.40 -25.70 1.07
N ARG A 234 0.25 -26.24 0.64
CA ARG A 234 -1.06 -25.84 1.18
C ARG A 234 -1.15 -26.00 2.70
N ASP A 235 -0.67 -27.13 3.18
CA ASP A 235 -0.76 -27.48 4.60
C ASP A 235 0.18 -26.64 5.46
N ASP A 236 1.38 -26.36 4.94
CA ASP A 236 2.35 -25.50 5.60
C ASP A 236 1.88 -24.03 5.58
N MET A 237 1.30 -23.55 4.48
CA MET A 237 0.66 -22.24 4.40
C MET A 237 -0.46 -22.09 5.44
N LEU A 238 -1.37 -23.07 5.54
CA LEU A 238 -2.46 -23.04 6.53
C LEU A 238 -1.93 -23.02 7.96
N ARG A 239 -0.89 -23.80 8.25
CA ARG A 239 -0.25 -23.82 9.58
C ARG A 239 0.40 -22.49 9.91
N CYS A 240 1.19 -21.93 8.99
CA CYS A 240 1.86 -20.64 9.18
C CYS A 240 0.87 -19.48 9.29
N LEU A 241 -0.25 -19.50 8.56
CA LEU A 241 -1.33 -18.51 8.68
C LEU A 241 -2.16 -18.65 9.97
N GLY A 242 -1.90 -19.67 10.80
CA GLY A 242 -2.68 -19.95 12.01
C GLY A 242 -4.07 -20.53 11.74
N LEU A 243 -4.33 -21.00 10.51
CA LEU A 243 -5.59 -21.61 10.09
C LEU A 243 -5.60 -23.14 10.28
N ARG A 244 -4.47 -23.71 10.70
CA ARG A 244 -4.34 -25.11 11.12
C ARG A 244 -3.61 -25.14 12.47
N PRO A 245 -4.06 -25.95 13.44
CA PRO A 245 -3.37 -26.10 14.71
C PRO A 245 -1.94 -26.60 14.50
N GLY A 246 -1.06 -26.15 15.39
CA GLY A 246 0.30 -26.63 15.49
C GLY A 246 1.05 -25.90 16.60
N ASP A 247 1.97 -26.61 17.25
CA ASP A 247 2.90 -26.00 18.19
C ASP A 247 3.95 -25.12 17.45
N THR A 248 4.80 -24.43 18.21
CA THR A 248 5.80 -23.54 17.62
C THR A 248 6.88 -24.29 16.84
N ALA A 249 7.05 -25.59 17.08
CA ALA A 249 7.96 -26.45 16.33
C ALA A 249 7.41 -26.80 14.97
N GLU A 250 6.16 -27.23 14.93
CA GLU A 250 5.46 -27.52 13.69
C GLU A 250 5.33 -26.27 12.82
N VAL A 251 5.04 -25.10 13.41
CA VAL A 251 4.96 -23.81 12.70
C VAL A 251 6.32 -23.40 12.15
N GLY A 252 7.40 -23.50 12.95
CA GLY A 252 8.75 -23.21 12.50
C GLY A 252 9.18 -24.13 11.35
N ALA A 253 8.97 -25.44 11.50
CA ALA A 253 9.30 -26.42 10.47
C ALA A 253 8.50 -26.19 9.16
N ALA A 254 7.22 -25.82 9.25
CA ALA A 254 6.41 -25.44 8.09
C ALA A 254 6.98 -24.20 7.39
N ALA A 255 7.34 -23.15 8.12
CA ALA A 255 7.98 -21.96 7.56
C ALA A 255 9.29 -22.28 6.83
N GLY A 256 10.12 -23.15 7.44
CA GLY A 256 11.36 -23.63 6.82
C GLY A 256 11.11 -24.38 5.51
N ARG A 257 10.14 -25.31 5.48
CA ARG A 257 9.76 -26.06 4.27
C ARG A 257 9.21 -25.17 3.17
N LEU A 258 8.41 -24.15 3.51
CA LEU A 258 7.91 -23.18 2.53
C LEU A 258 9.08 -22.50 1.81
N VAL A 259 10.00 -21.87 2.54
CA VAL A 259 11.09 -21.10 1.91
C VAL A 259 12.06 -22.00 1.15
N THR A 260 12.50 -23.10 1.77
CA THR A 260 13.43 -24.05 1.12
C THR A 260 12.81 -24.74 -0.10
N GLY A 261 11.50 -24.94 -0.12
CA GLY A 261 10.78 -25.47 -1.27
C GLY A 261 10.52 -24.44 -2.38
N ILE A 262 10.34 -23.17 -2.02
CA ILE A 262 10.09 -22.07 -2.98
C ILE A 262 11.38 -21.71 -3.75
N VAL A 263 12.51 -21.59 -3.05
CA VAL A 263 13.78 -21.10 -3.61
C VAL A 263 14.22 -21.84 -4.89
N PRO A 264 14.19 -23.18 -4.97
CA PRO A 264 14.49 -23.90 -6.20
C PRO A 264 13.54 -23.59 -7.36
N LEU A 265 12.24 -23.38 -7.08
CA LEU A 265 11.22 -23.11 -8.10
C LEU A 265 11.37 -21.72 -8.73
N VAL A 266 11.95 -20.76 -8.00
CA VAL A 266 12.15 -19.39 -8.51
C VAL A 266 13.56 -19.11 -9.00
N ARG A 267 14.51 -20.05 -8.83
CA ARG A 267 15.89 -19.94 -9.33
C ARG A 267 16.00 -19.63 -10.84
N PRO A 268 15.17 -20.21 -11.73
CA PRO A 268 15.19 -19.85 -13.15
C PRO A 268 14.87 -18.37 -13.44
N TYR A 269 14.29 -17.65 -12.48
CA TYR A 269 13.84 -16.26 -12.58
C TYR A 269 14.78 -15.30 -11.85
N ALA A 270 16.07 -15.65 -11.74
CA ALA A 270 17.08 -14.82 -11.08
C ALA A 270 17.18 -13.41 -11.69
N GLY A 271 16.92 -13.25 -13.00
CA GLY A 271 16.89 -11.95 -13.66
C GLY A 271 15.76 -11.05 -13.15
N GLU A 272 14.54 -11.60 -13.01
CA GLU A 272 13.39 -10.88 -12.45
C GLU A 272 13.60 -10.54 -10.96
N ILE A 273 14.28 -11.41 -10.22
CA ILE A 273 14.65 -11.18 -8.82
C ILE A 273 15.71 -10.06 -8.74
N ALA A 274 16.70 -10.05 -9.63
CA ALA A 274 17.75 -9.03 -9.65
C ALA A 274 17.19 -7.61 -9.90
N ALA A 275 16.13 -7.50 -10.70
CA ALA A 275 15.48 -6.23 -11.01
C ALA A 275 14.85 -5.54 -9.77
N VAL A 276 14.60 -6.31 -8.70
CA VAL A 276 13.95 -5.83 -7.47
C VAL A 276 14.88 -5.91 -6.26
N GLY A 277 15.45 -7.09 -6.01
CA GLY A 277 16.31 -7.37 -4.85
C GLY A 277 17.79 -7.07 -5.07
N GLY A 278 18.18 -6.58 -6.25
CA GLY A 278 19.57 -6.34 -6.62
C GLY A 278 20.34 -7.59 -7.06
N ALA A 279 21.50 -7.38 -7.66
CA ALA A 279 22.29 -8.44 -8.28
C ALA A 279 22.82 -9.47 -7.27
N ASP A 280 23.23 -9.06 -6.06
CA ASP A 280 23.87 -9.97 -5.09
C ASP A 280 22.90 -11.08 -4.63
N LEU A 281 21.62 -10.76 -4.38
CA LEU A 281 20.63 -11.78 -4.00
C LEU A 281 20.38 -12.78 -5.14
N ALA A 282 20.32 -12.29 -6.38
CA ALA A 282 20.15 -13.14 -7.55
C ALA A 282 21.39 -14.02 -7.80
N GLU A 283 22.60 -13.48 -7.62
CA GLU A 283 23.84 -14.25 -7.67
C GLU A 283 23.88 -15.30 -6.57
N ALA A 284 23.53 -14.94 -5.33
CA ALA A 284 23.47 -15.86 -4.19
C ALA A 284 22.46 -17.00 -4.39
N LEU A 285 21.37 -16.72 -5.12
CA LEU A 285 20.38 -17.70 -5.54
C LEU A 285 20.93 -18.66 -6.59
N VAL A 286 21.89 -18.26 -7.43
CA VAL A 286 22.47 -19.12 -8.48
C VAL A 286 23.70 -19.87 -7.98
N ASP A 287 24.57 -19.21 -7.22
CA ASP A 287 25.86 -19.75 -6.74
C ASP A 287 25.76 -20.63 -5.48
N GLY A 288 24.57 -20.74 -4.89
CA GLY A 288 24.27 -21.58 -3.73
C GLY A 288 24.62 -20.97 -2.37
N ARG A 289 25.06 -19.69 -2.30
CA ARG A 289 25.16 -18.95 -1.03
C ARG A 289 23.83 -18.90 -0.31
N LEU A 290 22.73 -18.66 -1.03
CA LEU A 290 21.40 -18.62 -0.44
C LEU A 290 21.00 -19.97 0.15
N ASP A 291 21.24 -21.07 -0.54
CA ASP A 291 20.95 -22.41 -0.03
C ASP A 291 21.70 -22.71 1.28
N ARG A 292 22.98 -22.31 1.35
CA ARG A 292 23.78 -22.43 2.58
C ARG A 292 23.23 -21.58 3.73
N TYR A 293 22.81 -20.35 3.44
CA TYR A 293 22.22 -19.46 4.45
C TYR A 293 20.89 -20.01 4.97
N LEU A 294 20.01 -20.48 4.08
CA LEU A 294 18.76 -21.13 4.47
C LEU A 294 19.01 -22.38 5.30
N GLY A 295 20.03 -23.18 4.96
CA GLY A 295 20.46 -24.32 5.78
C GLY A 295 20.97 -23.95 7.17
N GLN A 296 21.43 -22.71 7.41
CA GLN A 296 21.75 -22.22 8.76
C GLN A 296 20.47 -21.91 9.54
N LEU A 297 19.52 -21.22 8.90
CA LEU A 297 18.24 -20.84 9.51
C LEU A 297 17.39 -22.07 9.86
N THR A 298 17.30 -23.06 8.95
CA THR A 298 16.50 -24.26 9.19
C THR A 298 17.07 -25.14 10.30
N ARG A 299 18.40 -25.25 10.40
CA ARG A 299 19.02 -25.94 11.55
C ARG A 299 18.67 -25.30 12.88
N ALA A 300 18.58 -23.96 12.94
CA ALA A 300 18.16 -23.27 14.15
C ALA A 300 16.68 -23.56 14.51
N LEU A 301 15.83 -23.85 13.53
CA LEU A 301 14.44 -24.25 13.76
C LEU A 301 14.32 -25.68 14.34
N ASP A 302 15.29 -26.55 14.08
CA ASP A 302 15.27 -27.93 14.60
C ASP A 302 15.74 -28.02 16.06
N HIS A 303 16.43 -26.99 16.58
CA HIS A 303 16.98 -27.04 17.93
C HIS A 303 15.94 -26.60 18.97
N PRO A 304 15.81 -27.33 20.10
CA PRO A 304 14.96 -26.90 21.20
C PRO A 304 15.49 -25.59 21.78
N ALA A 305 14.57 -24.70 22.17
CA ALA A 305 14.94 -23.45 22.81
C ALA A 305 15.79 -23.74 24.07
N PRO A 306 16.91 -23.03 24.28
CA PRO A 306 17.66 -23.14 25.53
C PRO A 306 16.76 -22.78 26.73
N ALA A 307 17.04 -23.39 27.89
CA ALA A 307 16.29 -23.12 29.12
C ALA A 307 16.18 -21.61 29.38
N SER A 308 14.96 -21.17 29.69
CA SER A 308 14.53 -19.79 29.98
C SER A 308 15.68 -18.91 30.45
N ARG A 309 16.18 -18.05 29.57
CA ARG A 309 16.90 -16.86 30.02
C ARG A 309 15.84 -15.85 30.41
N ASP A 310 15.89 -15.40 31.65
CA ASP A 310 15.09 -14.27 32.09
C ASP A 310 15.42 -13.04 31.23
N THR A 311 14.57 -12.76 30.25
CA THR A 311 14.72 -11.65 29.31
C THR A 311 14.03 -10.39 29.82
N SER A 312 13.63 -10.36 31.10
CA SER A 312 12.78 -9.30 31.67
C SER A 312 13.48 -7.95 31.90
N ALA A 313 14.77 -7.80 31.66
CA ALA A 313 15.42 -6.49 31.81
C ALA A 313 15.27 -5.65 30.53
N VAL A 314 14.03 -5.33 30.15
CA VAL A 314 13.79 -4.11 29.36
C VAL A 314 14.10 -2.95 30.31
N PRO A 315 15.08 -2.08 30.04
CA PRO A 315 15.37 -0.96 30.91
C PRO A 315 14.11 -0.12 31.11
N VAL A 316 13.66 0.00 32.35
CA VAL A 316 12.56 0.91 32.69
C VAL A 316 13.06 2.34 32.46
N PRO A 317 12.36 3.18 31.68
CA PRO A 317 12.74 4.57 31.51
C PRO A 317 12.82 5.26 32.88
N ARG A 318 13.89 6.00 33.17
CA ARG A 318 14.01 6.73 34.44
C ARG A 318 12.94 7.83 34.51
N ALA A 319 12.08 7.78 35.52
CA ALA A 319 10.99 8.74 35.69
C ALA A 319 11.54 10.16 35.87
N GLY A 320 11.10 11.10 35.03
CA GLY A 320 11.48 12.52 35.09
C GLY A 320 12.64 12.92 34.16
N GLU A 321 13.38 11.96 33.62
CA GLU A 321 14.31 12.16 32.50
C GLU A 321 13.64 11.69 31.21
N TRP A 322 12.62 12.42 30.76
CA TRP A 322 12.23 12.34 29.36
C TRP A 322 13.31 13.06 28.57
N SER A 323 14.41 12.37 28.30
CA SER A 323 15.23 12.74 27.17
C SER A 323 14.42 12.35 25.94
N THR A 324 13.81 13.32 25.27
CA THR A 324 13.66 13.18 23.83
C THR A 324 15.08 13.02 23.31
N VAL A 325 15.47 11.78 23.02
CA VAL A 325 16.50 11.56 22.01
C VAL A 325 15.96 12.33 20.81
N PRO A 326 16.59 13.44 20.36
CA PRO A 326 16.17 14.00 19.08
C PRO A 326 16.35 12.83 18.13
N ALA A 327 15.25 12.36 17.55
CA ALA A 327 15.32 11.32 16.57
C ALA A 327 16.37 11.79 15.55
N SER A 328 17.50 11.10 15.52
CA SER A 328 18.18 10.93 14.26
C SER A 328 17.09 10.27 13.42
N ASP A 329 16.48 10.99 12.49
CA ASP A 329 15.28 10.56 11.75
C ASP A 329 15.64 9.49 10.73
N ALA A 330 16.16 8.39 11.25
CA ALA A 330 16.86 7.36 10.55
C ALA A 330 16.62 6.00 11.21
N PRO A 331 16.39 4.92 10.44
CA PRO A 331 15.14 4.62 9.74
C PRO A 331 14.56 3.28 10.23
N VAL A 332 13.23 3.07 10.17
CA VAL A 332 12.67 1.71 10.24
C VAL A 332 12.32 1.27 8.83
N THR A 333 13.22 0.45 8.28
CA THR A 333 13.10 -0.32 7.05
C THR A 333 11.80 -1.15 7.00
N GLY A 334 11.08 -1.10 5.87
CA GLY A 334 10.22 -2.22 5.45
C GLY A 334 8.83 -1.86 4.92
N ALA A 335 8.74 -1.45 3.65
CA ALA A 335 7.71 -1.82 2.67
C ALA A 335 7.98 -1.05 1.36
N PRO A 336 7.76 -1.64 0.18
CA PRO A 336 8.76 -1.69 -0.87
C PRO A 336 8.83 -0.43 -1.71
N ALA A 337 10.04 -0.21 -2.20
CA ALA A 337 10.27 0.49 -3.45
C ALA A 337 9.36 -0.13 -4.52
N SER A 338 8.54 0.70 -5.16
CA SER A 338 8.07 0.38 -6.49
C SER A 338 9.17 0.81 -7.45
N SER A 339 9.91 -0.16 -7.97
CA SER A 339 10.81 -0.01 -9.11
C SER A 339 10.84 -1.33 -9.87
N GLY A 340 10.38 -1.46 -11.09
CA GLY A 340 9.78 -0.51 -12.02
C GLY A 340 9.61 -1.28 -13.33
N GLY A 341 8.42 -1.25 -13.91
CA GLY A 341 8.34 -1.25 -15.37
C GLY A 341 8.87 0.11 -15.79
N ALA A 342 9.99 0.13 -16.52
CA ALA A 342 10.67 1.33 -16.97
C ALA A 342 9.67 2.42 -17.38
N ALA A 343 9.48 3.40 -16.49
CA ALA A 343 9.14 4.72 -16.95
C ALA A 343 10.32 5.12 -17.82
N ALA A 344 10.03 5.45 -19.08
CA ALA A 344 11.00 6.18 -19.89
C ALA A 344 11.65 7.22 -18.98
N PRO A 345 12.99 7.33 -18.93
CA PRO A 345 13.63 8.29 -18.06
C PRO A 345 12.96 9.63 -18.35
N GLY A 346 12.30 10.19 -17.33
CA GLY A 346 11.99 11.61 -17.33
C GLY A 346 13.29 12.30 -17.75
N PRO A 347 13.23 13.26 -18.69
CA PRO A 347 14.38 13.69 -19.46
C PRO A 347 15.57 13.82 -18.53
N ALA A 348 16.61 13.02 -18.74
CA ALA A 348 17.80 13.02 -17.88
C ALA A 348 18.28 14.47 -17.83
N ARG A 349 18.00 15.15 -16.72
CA ARG A 349 18.40 16.54 -16.56
C ARG A 349 19.87 16.48 -16.21
N PRO A 350 20.77 16.98 -17.08
CA PRO A 350 22.19 16.92 -16.81
C PRO A 350 22.46 17.66 -15.50
N SER A 351 22.94 16.93 -14.51
CA SER A 351 23.40 17.49 -13.24
C SER A 351 24.91 17.34 -13.13
N ARG A 352 25.55 18.32 -12.48
CA ARG A 352 26.97 18.29 -12.12
C ARG A 352 27.19 17.97 -10.63
N LEU A 353 26.19 17.35 -9.99
CA LEU A 353 26.35 16.88 -8.62
C LEU A 353 27.52 15.88 -8.55
N ASP A 354 28.31 15.97 -7.48
CA ASP A 354 29.39 15.03 -7.23
C ASP A 354 28.83 13.58 -7.26
N PRO A 355 29.38 12.68 -8.09
CA PRO A 355 28.90 11.31 -8.19
C PRO A 355 28.85 10.55 -6.86
N ALA A 356 29.79 10.82 -5.95
CA ALA A 356 29.81 10.20 -4.62
C ALA A 356 28.67 10.70 -3.73
N ILE A 357 28.23 11.95 -3.90
CA ILE A 357 27.04 12.48 -3.22
C ILE A 357 25.78 11.93 -3.90
N ALA A 358 25.73 11.95 -5.25
CA ALA A 358 24.60 11.48 -6.03
C ALA A 358 24.29 9.99 -5.78
N ALA A 359 25.32 9.15 -5.60
CA ALA A 359 25.18 7.72 -5.30
C ALA A 359 24.58 7.44 -3.92
N ARG A 360 24.66 8.41 -2.99
CA ARG A 360 24.08 8.30 -1.64
C ARG A 360 22.63 8.76 -1.56
N LEU A 361 22.11 9.44 -2.58
CA LEU A 361 20.73 9.88 -2.62
C LEU A 361 19.80 8.76 -3.06
N ARG A 362 18.78 8.47 -2.26
CA ARG A 362 17.66 7.61 -2.63
C ARG A 362 16.52 8.49 -3.12
N ARG A 363 16.33 8.55 -4.43
CA ARG A 363 15.31 9.41 -5.04
C ARG A 363 13.98 8.68 -5.14
N THR A 364 12.89 9.43 -5.09
CA THR A 364 11.57 8.96 -5.52
C THR A 364 11.59 8.59 -7.01
N PRO A 365 10.56 7.89 -7.52
CA PRO A 365 10.45 7.56 -8.95
C PRO A 365 10.50 8.77 -9.88
N ASP A 366 10.16 9.97 -9.38
CA ASP A 366 10.24 11.22 -10.13
C ASP A 366 11.67 11.83 -10.16
N GLY A 367 12.66 11.15 -9.58
CA GLY A 367 14.04 11.61 -9.48
C GLY A 367 14.29 12.65 -8.38
N LEU A 368 13.44 12.68 -7.34
CA LEU A 368 13.46 13.73 -6.31
C LEU A 368 13.82 13.22 -4.92
N VAL A 369 14.43 14.06 -4.10
CA VAL A 369 14.70 13.86 -2.67
C VAL A 369 13.94 14.92 -1.87
N ALA A 370 13.41 14.57 -0.70
CA ALA A 370 12.76 15.53 0.18
C ALA A 370 13.80 16.48 0.79
N ALA A 371 13.47 17.75 0.97
CA ALA A 371 14.32 18.73 1.65
C ALA A 371 13.54 19.37 2.79
N VAL A 372 13.85 18.96 4.03
CA VAL A 372 13.36 19.59 5.25
C VAL A 372 14.24 20.79 5.54
N VAL A 373 13.65 21.97 5.61
CA VAL A 373 14.37 23.23 5.77
C VAL A 373 14.16 23.72 7.19
N ARG A 374 15.23 23.93 7.95
CA ARG A 374 15.16 24.47 9.31
C ARG A 374 15.96 25.75 9.47
N ALA A 375 15.55 26.59 10.41
CA ALA A 375 16.34 27.75 10.84
C ALA A 375 17.65 27.26 11.50
N HIS A 376 18.77 27.86 11.11
CA HIS A 376 20.08 27.46 11.62
C HIS A 376 20.27 27.75 13.12
N ASP A 377 19.68 28.84 13.61
CA ASP A 377 19.81 29.35 14.98
C ASP A 377 18.85 28.68 15.96
N SER A 378 17.56 28.58 15.62
CA SER A 378 16.53 28.06 16.53
C SER A 378 16.23 26.57 16.34
N GLY A 379 16.62 25.99 15.21
CA GLY A 379 16.23 24.64 14.81
C GLY A 379 14.77 24.51 14.34
N GLU A 380 13.99 25.60 14.34
CA GLU A 380 12.59 25.62 13.90
C GLU A 380 12.49 25.11 12.45
N VAL A 381 11.63 24.11 12.21
CA VAL A 381 11.35 23.64 10.85
C VAL A 381 10.51 24.69 10.13
N LEU A 382 11.01 25.17 9.00
CA LEU A 382 10.47 26.30 8.24
C LEU A 382 9.58 25.86 7.09
N MET A 383 10.01 24.85 6.34
CA MET A 383 9.26 24.33 5.20
C MET A 383 9.80 22.98 4.75
N VAL A 384 9.02 22.28 3.93
CA VAL A 384 9.47 21.11 3.16
C VAL A 384 9.37 21.43 1.67
N ALA A 385 10.38 21.02 0.91
CA ALA A 385 10.43 21.12 -0.54
C ALA A 385 11.06 19.87 -1.17
N TRP A 386 11.23 19.87 -2.50
CA TRP A 386 11.82 18.77 -3.25
C TRP A 386 13.06 19.26 -3.99
N MET A 387 14.08 18.42 -4.11
CA MET A 387 15.27 18.66 -4.92
C MET A 387 15.49 17.46 -5.85
N ASP A 388 15.97 17.68 -7.07
CA ASP A 388 16.70 16.66 -7.83
C ASP A 388 18.21 16.93 -7.70
N ASP A 389 19.03 16.18 -8.42
CA ASP A 389 20.50 16.32 -8.36
C ASP A 389 20.98 17.71 -8.74
N GLU A 390 20.31 18.35 -9.69
CA GLU A 390 20.70 19.67 -10.16
C GLU A 390 20.28 20.75 -9.15
N ALA A 391 19.10 20.63 -8.54
CA ALA A 391 18.68 21.50 -7.45
C ALA A 391 19.62 21.39 -6.23
N LEU A 392 20.06 20.17 -5.88
CA LEU A 392 21.03 19.97 -4.82
C LEU A 392 22.41 20.52 -5.21
N HIS A 393 22.89 20.24 -6.42
CA HIS A 393 24.14 20.77 -6.94
C HIS A 393 24.19 22.30 -6.84
N ARG A 394 23.15 22.98 -7.33
CA ARG A 394 23.02 24.44 -7.22
C ARG A 394 23.00 24.90 -5.77
N THR A 395 22.29 24.18 -4.90
CA THR A 395 22.20 24.52 -3.48
C THR A 395 23.57 24.46 -2.80
N LEU A 396 24.33 23.37 -3.02
CA LEU A 396 25.65 23.16 -2.44
C LEU A 396 26.71 24.13 -3.00
N THR A 397 26.61 24.50 -4.27
CA THR A 397 27.61 25.35 -4.93
C THR A 397 27.34 26.85 -4.80
N THR A 398 26.07 27.27 -4.75
CA THR A 398 25.72 28.70 -4.67
C THR A 398 25.47 29.19 -3.25
N GLY A 399 25.27 28.28 -2.28
CA GLY A 399 24.84 28.64 -0.92
C GLY A 399 23.42 29.22 -0.86
N ARG A 400 22.64 29.13 -1.95
CA ARG A 400 21.23 29.55 -2.04
C ARG A 400 20.34 28.34 -2.20
N ALA A 401 19.31 28.22 -1.36
CA ALA A 401 18.42 27.08 -1.43
C ALA A 401 17.62 27.09 -2.75
N THR A 402 17.86 26.07 -3.57
CA THR A 402 17.23 25.85 -4.87
C THR A 402 16.40 24.58 -4.81
N TYR A 403 15.16 24.64 -5.29
CA TYR A 403 14.22 23.54 -5.21
C TYR A 403 13.60 23.23 -6.57
N TRP A 404 13.07 22.02 -6.72
CA TRP A 404 12.37 21.54 -7.91
C TRP A 404 10.84 21.53 -7.72
N SER A 405 10.12 22.33 -8.53
CA SER A 405 8.68 22.52 -8.32
C SER A 405 7.94 21.39 -9.00
N ARG A 406 7.40 20.44 -8.22
CA ARG A 406 6.64 19.32 -8.79
C ARG A 406 5.45 19.77 -9.64
N SER A 407 4.80 20.87 -9.27
CA SER A 407 3.65 21.42 -9.99
C SER A 407 4.04 22.27 -11.21
N ARG A 408 5.06 23.14 -11.09
CA ARG A 408 5.49 24.02 -12.18
C ARG A 408 6.51 23.38 -13.12
N GLN A 409 7.06 22.24 -12.70
CA GLN A 409 8.16 21.55 -13.36
C GLN A 409 9.31 22.50 -13.73
N GLU A 410 9.73 23.31 -12.76
CA GLU A 410 10.85 24.25 -12.92
C GLU A 410 11.67 24.35 -11.63
N TYR A 411 12.94 24.75 -11.78
CA TYR A 411 13.77 25.14 -10.65
C TYR A 411 13.37 26.50 -10.13
N TRP A 412 13.36 26.67 -8.81
CA TRP A 412 13.25 28.00 -8.22
C TRP A 412 14.23 28.18 -7.07
N VAL A 413 14.81 29.37 -6.99
CA VAL A 413 15.63 29.78 -5.85
C VAL A 413 14.72 30.47 -4.84
N LYS A 414 14.72 30.01 -3.58
CA LYS A 414 13.83 30.60 -2.56
C LYS A 414 14.13 32.08 -2.37
N GLY A 415 13.07 32.88 -2.45
CA GLY A 415 13.14 34.33 -2.32
C GLY A 415 13.57 35.08 -3.57
N ALA A 416 13.84 34.40 -4.70
CA ALA A 416 14.26 35.09 -5.94
C ALA A 416 13.29 36.18 -6.40
N THR A 417 11.98 35.97 -6.19
CA THR A 417 10.94 36.95 -6.53
C THR A 417 10.53 37.82 -5.34
N SER A 418 10.50 37.26 -4.12
CA SER A 418 9.96 37.94 -2.94
C SER A 418 10.99 38.62 -2.04
N GLY A 419 12.29 38.43 -2.30
CA GLY A 419 13.38 38.84 -1.41
C GLY A 419 13.56 37.98 -0.15
N HIS A 420 12.66 37.02 0.11
CA HIS A 420 12.70 36.16 1.31
C HIS A 420 13.64 34.97 1.12
N HIS A 421 14.92 35.26 1.02
CA HIS A 421 15.95 34.29 0.68
C HIS A 421 16.28 33.31 1.80
N GLN A 422 16.81 32.15 1.40
CA GLN A 422 17.41 31.17 2.30
C GLN A 422 18.89 31.02 1.97
N HIS A 423 19.73 31.37 2.93
CA HIS A 423 21.18 31.18 2.85
C HIS A 423 21.54 29.88 3.52
N VAL A 424 22.09 28.93 2.76
CA VAL A 424 22.40 27.59 3.28
C VAL A 424 23.64 27.65 4.16
N ARG A 425 23.52 27.12 5.38
CA ARG A 425 24.60 27.00 6.37
C ARG A 425 25.15 25.58 6.44
N SER A 426 24.27 24.59 6.36
CA SER A 426 24.66 23.20 6.23
C SER A 426 23.56 22.38 5.55
N VAL A 427 23.96 21.28 4.92
CA VAL A 427 23.06 20.26 4.40
C VAL A 427 23.50 18.93 4.98
N ALA A 428 22.58 18.22 5.64
CA ALA A 428 22.78 16.86 6.08
C ALA A 428 21.90 15.93 5.24
N LEU A 429 22.43 14.74 4.94
CA LEU A 429 21.70 13.67 4.27
C LEU A 429 21.14 12.73 5.34
N ASP A 430 19.89 12.32 5.18
CA ASP A 430 19.28 11.30 6.02
C ASP A 430 19.93 9.91 5.79
N CYS A 431 19.81 9.00 6.74
CA CYS A 431 20.51 7.73 6.80
C CYS A 431 20.29 6.77 5.61
N ASP A 432 19.09 6.76 5.03
CA ASP A 432 18.70 5.93 3.90
C ASP A 432 18.71 6.74 2.59
N GLY A 433 19.09 8.02 2.71
CA GLY A 433 19.39 8.92 1.63
C GLY A 433 18.19 9.58 0.96
N ASP A 434 16.97 9.41 1.49
CA ASP A 434 15.74 9.86 0.83
C ASP A 434 15.24 11.27 1.24
N ALA A 435 15.90 11.84 2.25
CA ALA A 435 15.67 13.20 2.70
C ALA A 435 16.98 13.97 2.97
N LEU A 436 16.89 15.29 2.84
CA LEU A 436 17.93 16.26 3.17
C LEU A 436 17.43 17.18 4.29
N LEU A 437 18.27 17.44 5.28
CA LEU A 437 18.07 18.50 6.26
C LEU A 437 18.91 19.72 5.86
N VAL A 438 18.25 20.76 5.35
CA VAL A 438 18.87 22.01 4.91
C VAL A 438 18.74 23.04 6.04
N SER A 439 19.85 23.33 6.73
CA SER A 439 19.89 24.38 7.75
C SER A 439 20.18 25.72 7.08
N VAL A 440 19.32 26.72 7.28
CA VAL A 440 19.39 28.01 6.57
C VAL A 440 19.27 29.20 7.51
N ASP A 441 19.92 30.30 7.13
CA ASP A 441 19.51 31.62 7.61
C ASP A 441 18.39 32.12 6.70
N GLN A 442 17.20 32.24 7.28
CA GLN A 442 16.00 32.70 6.58
C GLN A 442 15.89 34.22 6.66
N VAL A 443 15.86 34.88 5.49
CA VAL A 443 15.49 36.29 5.36
C VAL A 443 13.98 36.39 5.17
N GLY A 444 13.30 37.18 6.00
CA GLY A 444 11.84 37.36 5.92
C GLY A 444 11.05 36.05 6.15
N ALA A 445 9.90 35.92 5.50
CA ALA A 445 9.02 34.76 5.68
C ALA A 445 9.44 33.55 4.83
N ALA A 446 9.49 32.37 5.44
CA ALA A 446 9.67 31.12 4.69
C ALA A 446 8.41 30.78 3.88
N CYS A 447 7.22 31.01 4.46
CA CYS A 447 5.95 30.75 3.78
C CYS A 447 5.52 31.92 2.89
N HIS A 448 4.86 31.60 1.76
CA HIS A 448 4.28 32.60 0.88
C HIS A 448 3.07 33.34 1.47
N THR A 449 2.51 32.85 2.58
CA THR A 449 1.43 33.52 3.34
C THR A 449 1.94 34.58 4.31
N GLY A 450 3.27 34.79 4.39
CA GLY A 450 3.89 35.76 5.30
C GLY A 450 4.31 35.16 6.65
N HIS A 451 3.95 33.91 6.95
CA HIS A 451 4.39 33.24 8.17
C HIS A 451 5.87 32.82 8.12
N ARG A 452 6.51 32.84 9.29
CA ARG A 452 7.92 32.45 9.48
C ARG A 452 8.16 30.99 9.09
N THR A 453 7.24 30.09 9.43
CA THR A 453 7.21 28.68 9.06
C THR A 453 5.94 28.35 8.27
N CYS A 454 5.99 27.30 7.44
CA CYS A 454 4.81 26.67 6.83
C CYS A 454 4.00 25.84 7.83
N PHE A 455 4.58 25.45 8.96
CA PHE A 455 3.99 24.59 9.99
C PHE A 455 3.32 25.40 11.10
N PHE A 456 2.49 26.39 10.73
CA PHE A 456 1.83 27.29 11.68
C PHE A 456 0.45 26.81 12.15
N THR A 457 0.00 25.63 11.70
CA THR A 457 -1.30 25.04 12.05
C THR A 457 -1.10 23.69 12.72
N GLU A 458 -1.45 23.61 14.00
CA GLU A 458 -1.39 22.39 14.80
C GLU A 458 -2.60 21.48 14.54
N LEU A 459 -2.41 20.17 14.66
CA LEU A 459 -3.47 19.16 14.58
C LEU A 459 -3.68 18.50 15.95
N PRO A 460 -4.93 18.19 16.35
CA PRO A 460 -5.19 17.52 17.61
C PRO A 460 -4.73 16.06 17.57
N VAL A 461 -4.08 15.60 18.66
CA VAL A 461 -3.70 14.19 18.86
C VAL A 461 -4.65 13.56 19.87
N SER A 462 -5.31 12.47 19.49
CA SER A 462 -6.19 11.71 20.40
C SER A 462 -5.41 10.60 21.09
N SER A 463 -5.17 10.72 22.38
CA SER A 463 -4.62 9.64 23.19
C SER A 463 -5.75 8.72 23.67
N PRO A 464 -5.60 7.39 23.60
CA PRO A 464 -6.55 6.50 24.27
C PRO A 464 -6.33 6.61 25.78
N GLU A 465 -7.27 7.24 26.50
CA GLU A 465 -7.23 7.30 27.96
C GLU A 465 -7.36 5.89 28.56
N ALA A 466 -6.44 5.55 29.45
CA ALA A 466 -6.49 4.36 30.28
C ALA A 466 -7.72 4.43 31.19
N THR A 467 -8.65 3.51 31.01
CA THR A 467 -9.74 3.29 31.96
C THR A 467 -9.14 2.63 33.20
N SER A 468 -9.05 3.39 34.29
CA SER A 468 -8.63 2.93 35.62
C SER A 468 -9.54 1.85 36.19
#